data_AF-A0A382S8Q7-F1
#
_entry.id   AF-A0A382S8Q7-F1
#
_cell.length_a   1.000
_cell.length_b   1.000
_cell.length_c   1.000
_cell.angle_alpha   90.00
_cell.angle_beta   90.00
_cell.angle_gamma   90.00
#
_symmetry.space_group_name_H-M   'P 1'
#
loop_
_entity.id
_entity.type
_entity.pdbx_description
1 polymer ?
#
loop_
_entity_poly.entity_id
_entity_poly.type
_entity_poly.pdbx_seq_one_letter_code
_entity_poly.pdbx_strand_id
1 'polypeptide(L)'
;MGRFDAVLDVSRVRDALPRANSPRAVVTGYLAPLLFFYVFWKYCNKFLEESTSYLEAMSRDISPSGVQLNASYIPIETLTLIVGGVILICFLLIQNEFRQLESTELLGGMAIGLAIGLFLLLDSYSVLAIIKAVASGLVLGLGLGLLAGFLLRGYYTSAFGMIVLVISYLWLPVADLSASSQIPFFFVGGAVLSGFLLLQNNLHEVLSIRPSSISHIVRNRDLKIGLSLASLLVFVYLTFQISLIPAISKDIPGFLSLVLLLTVFGWSLVIFREGAK
;
A
#
# COMPACT_ATOMS: atom_id res chain seq x y z
N MET A 1 11.36 -38.27 10.70
CA MET A 1 11.30 -37.68 12.05
C MET A 1 12.54 -36.80 12.23
N GLY A 2 12.58 -35.67 11.51
CA GLY A 2 13.68 -34.70 11.51
C GLY A 2 13.14 -33.38 12.04
N ARG A 3 13.46 -33.12 13.31
CA ARG A 3 12.88 -32.15 14.26
C ARG A 3 13.25 -30.72 13.85
N PHE A 4 12.30 -29.88 13.44
CA PHE A 4 11.63 -28.83 14.24
C PHE A 4 12.50 -27.88 15.11
N ASP A 5 13.82 -27.87 14.99
CA ASP A 5 14.69 -27.07 15.87
C ASP A 5 15.16 -25.72 15.28
N ALA A 6 14.68 -25.32 14.09
CA ALA A 6 15.13 -24.09 13.42
C ALA A 6 14.30 -22.82 13.73
N VAL A 7 13.24 -22.90 14.53
CA VAL A 7 12.26 -21.79 14.61
C VAL A 7 12.55 -20.79 15.74
N LEU A 8 13.18 -21.20 16.84
CA LEU A 8 13.59 -20.30 17.92
C LEU A 8 14.85 -20.87 18.59
N ASP A 9 16.02 -20.66 17.99
CA ASP A 9 17.28 -20.91 18.70
C ASP A 9 17.47 -19.80 19.75
N VAL A 10 16.78 -19.96 20.89
CA VAL A 10 16.79 -19.02 22.03
C VAL A 10 18.21 -18.82 22.55
N SER A 11 19.10 -19.80 22.36
CA SER A 11 20.50 -19.70 22.76
C SER A 11 21.26 -18.63 21.98
N ARG A 12 21.02 -18.52 20.66
CA ARG A 12 21.61 -17.46 19.82
C ARG A 12 21.05 -16.07 20.12
N VAL A 13 19.75 -15.98 20.39
CA VAL A 13 19.14 -14.70 20.84
C VAL A 13 19.73 -14.29 22.19
N ARG A 14 19.90 -15.24 23.11
CA ARG A 14 20.53 -15.00 24.43
C ARG A 14 21.99 -14.56 24.31
N ASP A 15 22.75 -15.16 23.40
CA ASP A 15 24.18 -14.86 23.24
C ASP A 15 24.43 -13.58 22.41
N ALA A 16 23.45 -13.16 21.60
CA ALA A 16 23.47 -11.89 20.87
C ALA A 16 22.97 -10.69 21.69
N LEU A 17 22.36 -10.93 22.86
CA LEU A 17 22.01 -9.87 23.80
C LEU A 17 23.28 -9.35 24.48
N PRO A 18 23.52 -8.03 24.50
CA PRO A 18 24.69 -7.45 25.15
C PRO A 18 24.68 -7.85 26.62
N ARG A 19 25.71 -8.58 27.05
CA ARG A 19 25.86 -8.92 28.47
C ARG A 19 25.88 -7.63 29.27
N ALA A 20 25.03 -7.55 30.28
CA ALA A 20 24.85 -6.41 31.17
C ALA A 20 26.07 -6.23 32.09
N ASN A 21 27.23 -5.93 31.50
CA ASN A 21 28.50 -5.81 32.20
C ASN A 21 28.75 -4.37 32.66
N SER A 22 27.96 -3.41 32.16
CA SER A 22 28.02 -2.00 32.54
C SER A 22 26.63 -1.35 32.45
N PRO A 23 26.36 -0.29 33.24
CA PRO A 23 25.11 0.49 33.15
C PRO A 23 24.86 1.02 31.73
N ARG A 24 25.93 1.42 31.04
CA ARG A 24 25.87 1.87 29.64
C ARG A 24 25.40 0.76 28.71
N ALA A 25 25.86 -0.48 28.90
CA ALA A 25 25.46 -1.64 28.10
C ALA A 25 23.98 -2.01 28.31
N VAL A 26 23.44 -1.84 29.52
CA VAL A 26 22.00 -2.04 29.80
C VAL A 26 21.16 -0.98 29.10
N VAL A 27 21.59 0.28 29.16
CA VAL A 27 20.89 1.39 28.51
C VAL A 27 20.87 1.20 26.99
N THR A 28 22.02 0.93 26.37
CA THR A 28 22.09 0.75 24.91
C THR A 28 21.45 -0.54 24.44
N GLY A 29 21.52 -1.61 25.23
CA GLY A 29 21.05 -2.94 24.84
C GLY A 29 19.56 -3.18 25.01
N TYR A 30 18.95 -2.59 26.03
CA TYR A 30 17.55 -2.89 26.40
C TYR A 30 16.67 -1.64 26.45
N LEU A 31 17.13 -0.57 27.13
CA LEU A 31 16.30 0.62 27.28
C LEU A 31 16.16 1.42 25.98
N ALA A 32 17.23 1.58 25.21
CA ALA A 32 17.21 2.33 23.97
C ALA A 32 16.30 1.69 22.90
N PRO A 33 16.32 0.37 22.65
CA PRO A 33 15.38 -0.26 21.73
C PRO A 33 13.92 -0.17 22.20
N LEU A 34 13.65 -0.38 23.50
CA LEU A 34 12.28 -0.25 24.03
C LEU A 34 11.76 1.18 23.91
N LEU A 35 12.62 2.17 24.21
CA LEU A 35 12.29 3.57 24.04
C LEU A 35 12.08 3.93 22.57
N PHE A 36 12.90 3.38 21.66
CA PHE A 36 12.71 3.54 20.22
C PHE A 36 11.34 3.03 19.78
N PHE A 37 10.96 1.80 20.14
CA PHE A 37 9.65 1.25 19.78
C PHE A 37 8.49 2.03 20.40
N TYR A 38 8.63 2.50 21.64
CA TYR A 38 7.62 3.33 22.29
C TYR A 38 7.44 4.70 21.60
N VAL A 39 8.54 5.38 21.28
CA VAL A 39 8.50 6.68 20.59
C VAL A 39 7.98 6.50 19.16
N PHE A 40 8.42 5.45 18.46
CA PHE A 40 7.92 5.09 17.14
C PHE A 40 6.41 4.82 17.17
N TRP A 41 5.93 4.05 18.14
CA TRP A 41 4.51 3.81 18.36
C TRP A 41 3.69 5.10 18.52
N LYS A 42 4.16 6.00 19.39
CA LYS A 42 3.50 7.28 19.65
C LYS A 42 3.49 8.17 18.41
N TYR A 43 4.59 8.19 17.68
CA TYR A 43 4.69 8.92 16.42
C TYR A 43 3.70 8.37 15.38
N CYS A 44 3.69 7.05 15.16
CA CYS A 44 2.79 6.41 14.21
C CYS A 44 1.32 6.66 14.55
N ASN A 45 0.92 6.52 15.83
CA ASN A 45 -0.45 6.81 16.24
C ASN A 45 -0.86 8.24 15.90
N LYS A 46 -0.04 9.22 16.29
CA LYS A 46 -0.35 10.62 16.02
C LYS A 46 -0.42 10.93 14.53
N PHE A 47 0.52 10.39 13.75
CA PHE A 47 0.55 10.60 12.29
C PHE A 47 -0.66 9.97 11.59
N LEU A 48 -1.02 8.75 11.98
CA LEU A 48 -2.15 8.03 11.40
C LEU A 48 -3.48 8.64 11.82
N GLU A 49 -3.60 9.13 13.05
CA GLU A 49 -4.78 9.83 13.56
C GLU A 49 -5.11 11.04 12.69
N GLU A 50 -4.13 11.94 12.51
CA GLU A 50 -4.26 13.11 11.63
C GLU A 50 -4.61 12.70 10.19
N SER A 51 -3.92 11.68 9.66
CA SER A 51 -4.17 11.18 8.29
C SER A 51 -5.61 10.67 8.11
N THR A 52 -6.11 9.90 9.08
CA THR A 52 -7.48 9.37 9.04
C THR A 52 -8.53 10.47 9.21
N SER A 53 -8.29 11.46 10.08
CA SER A 53 -9.23 12.57 10.27
C SER A 53 -9.34 13.47 9.04
N TYR A 54 -8.23 13.71 8.32
CA TYR A 54 -8.28 14.46 7.07
C TYR A 54 -9.04 13.71 5.98
N LEU A 55 -8.80 12.40 5.84
CA LEU A 55 -9.52 11.59 4.85
C LEU A 55 -11.00 11.47 5.16
N GLU A 56 -11.37 11.35 6.44
CA GLU A 56 -12.77 11.38 6.87
C GLU A 56 -13.41 12.74 6.55
N ALA A 57 -12.76 13.85 6.90
CA ALA A 57 -13.27 15.18 6.62
C ALA A 57 -13.42 15.46 5.11
N MET A 58 -12.51 14.96 4.28
CA MET A 58 -12.56 15.11 2.83
C MET A 58 -13.60 14.22 2.15
N SER A 59 -13.83 13.01 2.66
CA SER A 59 -14.77 12.06 2.04
C SER A 59 -16.21 12.24 2.50
N ARG A 60 -16.46 13.00 3.57
CA ARG A 60 -17.79 13.19 4.13
C ARG A 60 -18.65 14.12 3.26
N ASP A 61 -19.65 13.56 2.58
CA ASP A 61 -20.66 14.34 1.87
C ASP A 61 -21.75 14.84 2.85
N ILE A 62 -22.02 16.15 2.83
CA ILE A 62 -23.10 16.78 3.60
C ILE A 62 -23.84 17.75 2.68
N SER A 63 -24.73 17.20 1.85
CA SER A 63 -25.47 17.98 0.85
C SER A 63 -27.00 17.97 1.06
N PRO A 64 -27.54 18.62 2.11
CA PRO A 64 -28.98 18.81 2.24
C PRO A 64 -29.50 19.60 1.04
N SER A 65 -30.44 19.02 0.29
CA SER A 65 -31.05 19.64 -0.91
C SER A 65 -30.04 19.94 -2.04
N GLY A 66 -28.94 19.19 -2.14
CA GLY A 66 -27.99 19.28 -3.25
C GLY A 66 -26.96 20.41 -3.15
N VAL A 67 -26.95 21.17 -2.05
CA VAL A 67 -25.92 22.17 -1.77
C VAL A 67 -24.89 21.58 -0.82
N GLN A 68 -23.64 21.47 -1.26
CA GLN A 68 -22.57 20.91 -0.43
C GLN A 68 -22.19 21.89 0.69
N LEU A 69 -22.41 21.47 1.95
CA LEU A 69 -22.09 22.27 3.14
C LEU A 69 -20.69 21.97 3.68
N ASN A 70 -20.11 20.82 3.31
CA ASN A 70 -18.74 20.51 3.68
C ASN A 70 -17.75 21.20 2.71
N ALA A 71 -17.09 22.26 3.20
CA ALA A 71 -16.10 23.00 2.42
C ALA A 71 -14.86 22.17 2.06
N SER A 72 -14.58 21.11 2.82
CA SER A 72 -13.43 20.22 2.60
C SER A 72 -13.76 19.02 1.74
N TYR A 73 -15.01 18.87 1.28
CA TYR A 73 -15.45 17.71 0.52
C TYR A 73 -14.72 17.57 -0.81
N ILE A 74 -14.20 16.38 -1.06
CA ILE A 74 -13.60 15.96 -2.31
C ILE A 74 -14.33 14.69 -2.79
N PRO A 75 -14.85 14.67 -4.03
CA PRO A 75 -15.46 13.46 -4.61
C PRO A 75 -14.50 12.27 -4.57
N ILE A 76 -15.03 11.07 -4.33
CA ILE A 76 -14.23 9.87 -4.11
C ILE A 76 -13.34 9.51 -5.30
N GLU A 77 -13.77 9.81 -6.53
CA GLU A 77 -12.98 9.62 -7.76
C GLU A 77 -11.71 10.48 -7.71
N THR A 78 -11.87 11.75 -7.35
CA THR A 78 -10.76 12.70 -7.26
C THR A 78 -9.85 12.36 -6.08
N LEU A 79 -10.43 12.00 -4.94
CA LEU A 79 -9.69 11.57 -3.76
C LEU A 79 -8.84 10.33 -4.05
N THR A 80 -9.40 9.35 -4.77
CA THR A 80 -8.70 8.12 -5.17
C THR A 80 -7.53 8.42 -6.09
N LEU A 81 -7.70 9.31 -7.07
CA LEU A 81 -6.61 9.70 -7.97
C LEU A 81 -5.49 10.45 -7.24
N ILE A 82 -5.84 11.35 -6.31
CA ILE A 82 -4.84 12.13 -5.59
C ILE A 82 -4.09 11.24 -4.59
N VAL A 83 -4.81 10.65 -3.62
CA VAL A 83 -4.19 9.89 -2.52
C VAL A 83 -3.63 8.58 -3.03
N GLY A 84 -4.41 7.83 -3.82
CA GLY A 84 -3.95 6.60 -4.45
C GLY A 84 -2.82 6.83 -5.45
N GLY A 85 -2.85 7.94 -6.19
CA GLY A 85 -1.77 8.34 -7.09
C GLY A 85 -0.46 8.64 -6.35
N VAL A 86 -0.52 9.36 -5.23
CA VAL A 86 0.67 9.60 -4.39
C VAL A 86 1.24 8.29 -3.84
N ILE A 87 0.38 7.40 -3.31
CA ILE A 87 0.80 6.08 -2.83
C ILE A 87 1.45 5.27 -3.97
N LEU A 88 0.85 5.28 -5.17
CA LEU A 88 1.39 4.61 -6.35
C LEU A 88 2.76 5.17 -6.75
N ILE A 89 2.90 6.50 -6.80
CA ILE A 89 4.19 7.14 -7.13
C ILE A 89 5.25 6.71 -6.13
N CYS A 90 4.97 6.77 -4.83
CA CYS A 90 5.90 6.30 -3.80
C CYS A 90 6.26 4.81 -3.99
N PHE A 91 5.27 3.97 -4.27
CA PHE A 91 5.46 2.54 -4.51
C PHE A 91 6.37 2.27 -5.71
N LEU A 92 6.12 2.92 -6.84
CA LEU A 92 6.92 2.77 -8.06
C LEU A 92 8.35 3.31 -7.88
N LEU A 93 8.51 4.42 -7.15
CA LEU A 93 9.83 4.99 -6.84
C LEU A 93 10.68 4.07 -5.97
N ILE A 94 10.06 3.38 -5.00
CA ILE A 94 10.77 2.39 -4.16
C ILE A 94 11.24 1.20 -5.01
N GLN A 95 10.41 0.73 -5.94
CA GLN A 95 10.79 -0.35 -6.85
C GLN A 95 11.87 0.08 -7.84
N ASN A 96 11.86 1.36 -8.25
CA ASN A 96 12.86 1.97 -9.13
C ASN A 96 13.07 1.23 -10.46
N GLU A 97 12.02 0.61 -10.99
CA GLU A 97 12.06 -0.15 -12.25
C GLU A 97 12.03 0.77 -13.50
N PHE A 98 11.84 2.09 -13.31
CA PHE A 98 11.81 3.09 -14.39
C PHE A 98 13.09 3.12 -15.22
N ARG A 99 14.26 2.85 -14.62
CA ARG A 99 15.54 2.85 -15.33
C ARG A 99 15.60 1.79 -16.43
N GLN A 100 14.76 0.78 -16.33
CA GLN A 100 14.75 -0.38 -17.22
C GLN A 100 13.66 -0.27 -18.31
N LEU A 101 12.89 0.83 -18.34
CA LEU A 101 11.94 1.10 -19.41
C LEU A 101 12.63 1.75 -20.60
N GLU A 102 12.25 1.35 -21.81
CA GLU A 102 12.71 2.03 -23.02
C GLU A 102 11.88 3.27 -23.30
N SER A 103 12.52 4.28 -23.91
CA SER A 103 11.85 5.51 -24.32
C SER A 103 10.73 5.26 -25.34
N THR A 104 10.78 4.15 -26.08
CA THR A 104 9.79 3.74 -27.09
C THR A 104 8.44 3.38 -26.47
N GLU A 105 8.44 2.72 -25.31
CA GLU A 105 7.22 2.33 -24.58
C GLU A 105 6.53 3.55 -23.97
N LEU A 106 7.32 4.47 -23.39
CA LEU A 106 6.80 5.72 -22.84
C LEU A 106 6.26 6.64 -23.95
N LEU A 107 7.03 6.83 -25.03
CA LEU A 107 6.64 7.68 -26.15
C LEU A 107 5.43 7.10 -26.90
N GLY A 108 5.39 5.77 -27.07
CA GLY A 108 4.24 5.06 -27.65
C GLY A 108 2.98 5.24 -26.81
N GLY A 109 3.08 5.09 -25.49
CA GLY A 109 1.98 5.38 -24.58
C GLY A 109 1.49 6.82 -24.66
N MET A 110 2.41 7.80 -24.70
CA MET A 110 2.05 9.21 -24.87
C MET A 110 1.38 9.50 -26.21
N ALA A 111 1.82 8.89 -27.31
CA ALA A 111 1.20 9.03 -28.62
C ALA A 111 -0.23 8.47 -28.64
N ILE A 112 -0.45 7.30 -28.02
CA ILE A 112 -1.79 6.73 -27.83
C ILE A 112 -2.64 7.66 -26.97
N GLY A 113 -2.09 8.19 -25.89
CA GLY A 113 -2.77 9.15 -25.01
C GLY A 113 -3.20 10.42 -25.72
N LEU A 114 -2.35 10.96 -26.59
CA LEU A 114 -2.65 12.14 -27.39
C LEU A 114 -3.77 11.85 -28.40
N ALA A 115 -3.75 10.67 -29.04
CA ALA A 115 -4.83 10.23 -29.93
C ALA A 115 -6.17 10.11 -29.18
N ILE A 116 -6.15 9.55 -27.96
CA ILE A 116 -7.34 9.47 -27.08
C ILE A 116 -7.81 10.87 -26.68
N GLY A 117 -6.91 11.76 -26.26
CA GLY A 117 -7.24 13.14 -25.88
C GLY A 117 -7.85 13.93 -27.04
N LEU A 118 -7.35 13.71 -28.27
CA LEU A 118 -7.90 14.30 -29.49
C LEU A 118 -9.26 13.68 -29.88
N PHE A 119 -9.48 12.40 -29.60
CA PHE A 119 -10.78 11.75 -29.78
C PHE A 119 -11.84 12.29 -28.81
N LEU A 120 -11.47 12.58 -27.56
CA LEU A 120 -12.37 13.18 -26.56
C LEU A 120 -12.76 14.64 -26.88
N LEU A 121 -12.08 15.26 -27.84
CA LEU A 121 -12.32 16.64 -28.29
C LEU A 121 -13.49 16.78 -29.29
N LEU A 122 -14.12 15.68 -29.71
CA LEU A 122 -15.15 15.68 -30.74
C LEU A 122 -16.41 16.49 -30.38
N ASP A 123 -16.64 16.82 -29.10
CA ASP A 123 -17.85 17.50 -28.62
C ASP A 123 -17.63 18.93 -28.07
N SER A 124 -16.41 19.50 -28.09
CA SER A 124 -16.16 20.80 -27.42
C SER A 124 -15.06 21.67 -28.05
N TYR A 125 -15.40 22.92 -28.40
CA TYR A 125 -14.52 23.87 -29.10
C TYR A 125 -13.84 24.93 -28.20
N SER A 126 -13.96 24.83 -26.87
CA SER A 126 -13.33 25.81 -25.97
C SER A 126 -11.86 25.48 -25.72
N VAL A 127 -11.01 26.50 -25.63
CA VAL A 127 -9.56 26.35 -25.34
C VAL A 127 -9.34 25.58 -24.03
N LEU A 128 -10.17 25.81 -23.01
CA LEU A 128 -10.09 25.09 -21.74
C LEU A 128 -10.43 23.60 -21.90
N ALA A 129 -11.41 23.26 -22.74
CA ALA A 129 -11.74 21.86 -23.03
C ALA A 129 -10.59 21.16 -23.77
N ILE A 130 -9.94 21.85 -24.71
CA ILE A 130 -8.75 21.35 -25.41
C ILE A 130 -7.63 21.04 -24.41
N ILE A 131 -7.29 21.99 -23.53
CA ILE A 131 -6.22 21.79 -22.54
C ILE A 131 -6.56 20.62 -21.61
N LYS A 132 -7.80 20.54 -21.11
CA LYS A 132 -8.24 19.45 -20.23
C LYS A 132 -8.17 18.09 -20.93
N ALA A 133 -8.68 17.99 -22.16
CA ALA A 133 -8.72 16.75 -22.92
C ALA A 133 -7.31 16.26 -23.29
N VAL A 134 -6.42 17.16 -23.71
CA VAL A 134 -5.02 16.82 -24.00
C VAL A 134 -4.29 16.41 -22.73
N ALA A 135 -4.46 17.15 -21.63
CA ALA A 135 -3.83 16.81 -20.35
C ALA A 135 -4.31 15.45 -19.83
N SER A 136 -5.62 15.18 -19.82
CA SER A 136 -6.16 13.89 -19.41
C SER A 136 -5.72 12.77 -20.34
N GLY A 137 -5.72 13.00 -21.65
CA GLY A 137 -5.27 12.03 -22.65
C GLY A 137 -3.80 11.65 -22.45
N LEU A 138 -2.92 12.63 -22.26
CA LEU A 138 -1.49 12.39 -22.00
C LEU A 138 -1.24 11.64 -20.70
N VAL A 139 -1.94 12.00 -19.62
CA VAL A 139 -1.82 11.29 -18.32
C VAL A 139 -2.29 9.84 -18.46
N LEU A 140 -3.42 9.61 -19.12
CA LEU A 140 -3.94 8.26 -19.37
C LEU A 140 -3.00 7.46 -20.27
N GLY A 141 -2.50 8.05 -21.36
CA GLY A 141 -1.57 7.39 -22.27
C GLY A 141 -0.23 7.06 -21.62
N LEU A 142 0.30 7.96 -20.78
CA LEU A 142 1.49 7.69 -19.99
C LEU A 142 1.23 6.53 -19.01
N GLY A 143 0.10 6.54 -18.31
CA GLY A 143 -0.28 5.44 -17.42
C GLY A 143 -0.40 4.09 -18.15
N LEU A 144 -1.05 4.06 -19.32
CA LEU A 144 -1.17 2.85 -20.13
C LEU A 144 0.17 2.39 -20.71
N GLY A 145 1.01 3.32 -21.16
CA GLY A 145 2.35 3.04 -21.68
C GLY A 145 3.26 2.44 -20.60
N LEU A 146 3.25 3.02 -19.40
CA LEU A 146 3.99 2.47 -18.25
C LEU A 146 3.47 1.08 -17.86
N LEU A 147 2.15 0.90 -17.78
CA LEU A 147 1.56 -0.40 -17.45
C LEU A 147 1.95 -1.47 -18.49
N ALA A 148 1.84 -1.14 -19.78
CA ALA A 148 2.22 -2.04 -20.86
C ALA A 148 3.72 -2.37 -20.83
N GLY A 149 4.58 -1.36 -20.64
CA GLY A 149 6.03 -1.55 -20.53
C GLY A 149 6.41 -2.45 -19.35
N PHE A 150 5.82 -2.23 -18.18
CA PHE A 150 6.03 -3.10 -17.02
C PHE A 150 5.56 -4.53 -17.25
N LEU A 151 4.39 -4.73 -17.86
CA LEU A 151 3.87 -6.08 -18.14
C LEU A 151 4.72 -6.83 -19.18
N LEU A 152 5.15 -6.16 -20.25
CA LEU A 152 5.95 -6.77 -21.33
C LEU A 152 7.34 -7.20 -20.84
N ARG A 153 7.93 -6.43 -19.92
CA ARG A 153 9.26 -6.72 -19.35
C ARG A 153 9.23 -7.65 -18.13
N GLY A 154 8.04 -8.01 -17.65
CA GLY A 154 7.89 -8.90 -16.49
C GLY A 154 8.07 -8.21 -15.13
N TYR A 155 7.83 -6.90 -15.04
CA TYR A 155 7.84 -6.14 -13.79
C TYR A 155 6.46 -6.21 -13.10
N TYR A 156 6.12 -7.40 -12.60
CA TYR A 156 4.78 -7.71 -12.08
C TYR A 156 4.43 -6.93 -10.81
N THR A 157 5.40 -6.54 -9.99
CA THR A 157 5.16 -5.81 -8.75
C THR A 157 4.68 -4.38 -9.01
N SER A 158 5.36 -3.65 -9.91
CA SER A 158 4.91 -2.31 -10.32
C SER A 158 3.60 -2.34 -11.10
N ALA A 159 3.45 -3.30 -12.02
CA ALA A 159 2.20 -3.50 -12.75
C ALA A 159 1.02 -3.78 -11.79
N PHE A 160 1.25 -4.58 -10.74
CA PHE A 160 0.25 -4.83 -9.70
C PHE A 160 -0.21 -3.55 -9.00
N GLY A 161 0.71 -2.68 -8.57
CA GLY A 161 0.35 -1.40 -7.94
C GLY A 161 -0.52 -0.54 -8.86
N MET A 162 -0.18 -0.47 -10.15
CA MET A 162 -0.96 0.28 -11.14
C MET A 162 -2.36 -0.33 -11.36
N ILE A 163 -2.45 -1.66 -11.46
CA ILE A 163 -3.73 -2.37 -11.63
C ILE A 163 -4.62 -2.15 -10.41
N VAL A 164 -4.07 -2.23 -9.19
CA VAL A 164 -4.84 -1.98 -7.96
C VAL A 164 -5.38 -0.56 -7.94
N LEU A 165 -4.61 0.45 -8.36
CA LEU A 165 -5.13 1.83 -8.45
C LEU A 165 -6.29 1.93 -9.44
N VAL A 166 -6.17 1.33 -10.63
CA VAL A 166 -7.24 1.33 -11.64
C VAL A 166 -8.49 0.63 -11.13
N ILE A 167 -8.34 -0.56 -10.52
CA ILE A 167 -9.46 -1.28 -9.91
C ILE A 167 -10.12 -0.41 -8.84
N SER A 168 -9.33 0.22 -7.97
CA SER A 168 -9.83 1.05 -6.88
C SER A 168 -10.59 2.27 -7.41
N TYR A 169 -10.05 2.93 -8.44
CA TYR A 169 -10.70 4.09 -9.09
C TYR A 169 -12.06 3.74 -9.69
N LEU A 170 -12.19 2.55 -10.29
CA LEU A 170 -13.45 2.10 -10.88
C LEU A 170 -14.43 1.58 -9.82
N TRP A 171 -13.92 0.97 -8.75
CA TRP A 171 -14.73 0.25 -7.78
C TRP A 171 -15.22 1.12 -6.63
N LEU A 172 -14.40 2.02 -6.09
CA LEU A 172 -14.74 2.84 -4.93
C LEU A 172 -16.01 3.69 -5.09
N PRO A 173 -16.29 4.32 -6.26
CA PRO A 173 -17.52 5.09 -6.44
C PRO A 173 -18.79 4.23 -6.39
N VAL A 174 -18.69 2.93 -6.68
CA VAL A 174 -19.82 1.99 -6.72
C VAL A 174 -19.96 1.21 -5.41
N ALA A 175 -18.93 1.24 -4.57
CA ALA A 175 -18.87 0.46 -3.33
C ALA A 175 -19.66 1.09 -2.17
N ASP A 176 -20.07 2.36 -2.28
CA ASP A 176 -20.78 3.13 -1.26
C ASP A 176 -20.15 2.99 0.15
N LEU A 177 -18.82 3.13 0.20
CA LEU A 177 -18.08 2.98 1.45
C LEU A 177 -18.37 4.11 2.43
N SER A 178 -18.45 3.77 3.71
CA SER A 178 -18.59 4.72 4.81
C SER A 178 -17.37 5.65 4.91
N ALA A 179 -17.64 6.96 4.82
CA ALA A 179 -16.65 8.03 4.96
C ALA A 179 -15.95 8.06 6.34
N SER A 180 -16.61 7.60 7.40
CA SER A 180 -16.06 7.67 8.76
C SER A 180 -15.06 6.56 9.10
N SER A 181 -15.16 5.39 8.45
CA SER A 181 -14.32 4.24 8.83
C SER A 181 -13.72 3.49 7.64
N GLN A 182 -14.50 3.23 6.60
CA GLN A 182 -14.06 2.38 5.48
C GLN A 182 -13.12 3.14 4.55
N ILE A 183 -13.45 4.40 4.21
CA ILE A 183 -12.60 5.22 3.32
C ILE A 183 -11.24 5.54 3.96
N PRO A 184 -11.15 6.02 5.22
CA PRO A 184 -9.86 6.24 5.88
C PRO A 184 -9.04 4.95 6.00
N PHE A 185 -9.68 3.83 6.35
CA PHE A 185 -9.00 2.53 6.43
C PHE A 185 -8.48 2.07 5.07
N PHE A 186 -9.25 2.25 4.00
CA PHE A 186 -8.86 1.85 2.66
C PHE A 186 -7.57 2.57 2.22
N PHE A 187 -7.51 3.89 2.35
CA PHE A 187 -6.34 4.66 1.91
C PHE A 187 -5.14 4.48 2.84
N VAL A 188 -5.33 4.67 4.15
CA VAL A 188 -4.22 4.59 5.13
C VAL A 188 -3.76 3.14 5.30
N GLY A 189 -4.71 2.21 5.46
CA GLY A 189 -4.43 0.79 5.53
C GLY A 189 -3.87 0.24 4.21
N GLY A 190 -4.31 0.75 3.06
CA GLY A 190 -3.74 0.42 1.76
C GLY A 190 -2.28 0.87 1.64
N ALA A 191 -1.94 2.06 2.14
CA ALA A 191 -0.56 2.52 2.23
C ALA A 191 0.30 1.59 3.13
N VAL A 192 -0.21 1.21 4.30
CA VAL A 192 0.46 0.26 5.21
C VAL A 192 0.65 -1.11 4.55
N LEU A 193 -0.39 -1.64 3.89
CA LEU A 193 -0.33 -2.90 3.14
C LEU A 193 0.70 -2.81 2.02
N SER A 194 0.74 -1.70 1.28
CA SER A 194 1.70 -1.51 0.19
C SER A 194 3.14 -1.59 0.72
N GLY A 195 3.46 -0.92 1.83
CA GLY A 195 4.76 -1.03 2.50
C GLY A 195 5.08 -2.45 2.95
N PHE A 196 4.10 -3.16 3.50
CA PHE A 196 4.29 -4.56 3.90
C PHE A 196 4.60 -5.49 2.72
N LEU A 197 3.86 -5.34 1.62
CA LEU A 197 4.08 -6.14 0.40
C LEU A 197 5.45 -5.83 -0.24
N LEU A 198 5.87 -4.57 -0.24
CA LEU A 198 7.21 -4.17 -0.69
C LEU A 198 8.31 -4.84 0.12
N LEU A 199 8.17 -4.91 1.44
CA LEU A 199 9.15 -5.57 2.29
C LEU A 199 9.24 -7.07 2.01
N GLN A 200 8.11 -7.73 1.75
CA GLN A 200 8.13 -9.16 1.41
C GLN A 200 8.75 -9.45 0.05
N ASN A 201 8.66 -8.49 -0.89
CA ASN A 201 9.19 -8.58 -2.25
C ASN A 201 8.91 -9.92 -2.96
N ASN A 202 7.70 -10.45 -2.77
CA ASN A 202 7.28 -11.76 -3.28
C ASN A 202 6.02 -11.68 -4.16
N LEU A 203 5.61 -10.46 -4.56
CA LEU A 203 4.39 -10.26 -5.34
C LEU A 203 4.43 -10.96 -6.70
N HIS A 204 5.60 -11.04 -7.33
CA HIS A 204 5.76 -11.82 -8.56
C HIS A 204 5.42 -13.32 -8.37
N GLU A 205 5.85 -13.90 -7.25
CA GLU A 205 5.54 -15.30 -6.91
C GLU A 205 4.05 -15.48 -6.63
N VAL A 206 3.42 -14.54 -5.92
CA VAL A 206 1.97 -14.56 -5.62
C VAL A 206 1.13 -14.48 -6.90
N LEU A 207 1.52 -13.65 -7.85
CA LEU A 207 0.77 -13.43 -9.10
C LEU A 207 0.99 -14.54 -10.14
N SER A 208 2.10 -15.26 -10.05
CA SER A 208 2.39 -16.41 -10.93
C SER A 208 1.78 -17.73 -10.41
N ILE A 209 1.11 -17.72 -9.25
CA ILE A 209 0.44 -18.92 -8.70
C ILE A 209 -0.66 -19.37 -9.67
N ARG A 210 -0.46 -20.54 -10.26
CA ARG A 210 -1.49 -21.23 -11.03
C ARG A 210 -2.53 -21.83 -10.07
N PRO A 211 -3.84 -21.74 -10.34
CA PRO A 211 -4.89 -22.26 -9.45
C PRO A 211 -4.74 -23.74 -9.08
N SER A 212 -4.18 -24.56 -10.00
CA SER A 212 -3.90 -25.98 -9.76
C SER A 212 -2.75 -26.27 -8.79
N SER A 213 -1.94 -25.26 -8.43
CA SER A 213 -0.78 -25.37 -7.52
C SER A 213 -1.04 -24.87 -6.11
N ILE A 214 -2.25 -24.38 -5.80
CA ILE A 214 -2.60 -23.89 -4.45
C ILE A 214 -2.47 -25.01 -3.41
N SER A 215 -2.79 -26.27 -3.79
CA SER A 215 -2.61 -27.44 -2.93
C SER A 215 -1.13 -27.73 -2.61
N HIS A 216 -0.20 -27.39 -3.51
CA HIS A 216 1.23 -27.56 -3.32
C HIS A 216 1.83 -26.49 -2.39
N ILE A 217 1.32 -25.26 -2.42
CA ILE A 217 1.76 -24.16 -1.52
C ILE A 217 1.34 -24.45 -0.08
N VAL A 218 0.10 -24.89 0.12
CA VAL A 218 -0.40 -25.33 1.44
C VAL A 218 0.40 -26.53 1.96
N ARG A 219 0.82 -27.44 1.05
CA ARG A 219 1.62 -28.63 1.38
C ARG A 219 3.09 -28.30 1.69
N ASN A 220 3.71 -27.37 0.97
CA ASN A 220 5.12 -27.01 1.12
C ASN A 220 5.38 -25.93 2.18
N ARG A 221 4.33 -25.28 2.73
CA ARG A 221 4.43 -24.29 3.81
C ARG A 221 5.35 -23.11 3.46
N ASP A 222 5.22 -22.57 2.26
CA ASP A 222 5.90 -21.33 1.87
C ASP A 222 5.26 -20.13 2.61
N LEU A 223 5.67 -19.96 3.87
CA LEU A 223 5.09 -19.01 4.82
C LEU A 223 5.11 -17.57 4.30
N LYS A 224 6.11 -17.20 3.48
CA LYS A 224 6.22 -15.85 2.90
C LYS A 224 5.08 -15.58 1.91
N ILE A 225 4.87 -16.46 0.93
CA ILE A 225 3.81 -16.34 -0.09
C ILE A 225 2.42 -16.41 0.57
N GLY A 226 2.26 -17.33 1.53
CA GLY A 226 1.02 -17.42 2.31
C GLY A 226 0.70 -16.14 3.08
N LEU A 227 1.73 -15.48 3.62
CA LEU A 227 1.56 -14.25 4.40
C LEU A 227 1.18 -13.03 3.55
N SER A 228 1.78 -12.84 2.36
CA SER A 228 1.35 -11.77 1.44
C SER A 228 -0.08 -11.98 0.96
N LEU A 229 -0.42 -13.20 0.53
CA LEU A 229 -1.79 -13.51 0.10
C LEU A 229 -2.80 -13.33 1.24
N ALA A 230 -2.48 -13.82 2.44
CA ALA A 230 -3.31 -13.62 3.61
C ALA A 230 -3.47 -12.13 3.95
N SER A 231 -2.42 -11.33 3.88
CA SER A 231 -2.51 -9.88 4.15
C SER A 231 -3.42 -9.16 3.16
N LEU A 232 -3.39 -9.55 1.88
CA LEU A 232 -4.26 -8.98 0.85
C LEU A 232 -5.72 -9.38 1.07
N LEU A 233 -5.99 -10.66 1.35
CA LEU A 233 -7.34 -11.15 1.64
C LEU A 233 -7.91 -10.54 2.92
N VAL A 234 -7.11 -10.46 3.98
CA VAL A 234 -7.50 -9.83 5.25
C VAL A 234 -7.78 -8.34 5.04
N PHE A 235 -6.95 -7.63 4.26
CA PHE A 235 -7.18 -6.23 3.97
C PHE A 235 -8.48 -5.99 3.20
N VAL A 236 -8.76 -6.78 2.16
CA VAL A 236 -10.01 -6.70 1.40
C VAL A 236 -11.19 -7.00 2.32
N TYR A 237 -11.14 -8.09 3.08
CA TYR A 237 -12.18 -8.47 4.03
C TYR A 237 -12.46 -7.35 5.06
N LEU A 238 -11.41 -6.81 5.67
CA LEU A 238 -11.54 -5.72 6.64
C LEU A 238 -12.09 -4.45 5.99
N THR A 239 -11.69 -4.09 4.77
CA THR A 239 -12.22 -2.90 4.08
C THR A 239 -13.75 -2.92 4.03
N PHE A 240 -14.35 -4.08 3.76
CA PHE A 240 -15.80 -4.24 3.78
C PHE A 240 -16.38 -4.31 5.18
N GLN A 241 -15.75 -5.06 6.08
CA GLN A 241 -16.36 -5.46 7.35
C GLN A 241 -15.95 -4.57 8.53
N ILE A 242 -15.04 -3.61 8.36
CA ILE A 242 -14.47 -2.84 9.48
C ILE A 242 -15.54 -2.09 10.27
N SER A 243 -16.57 -1.56 9.60
CA SER A 243 -17.69 -0.87 10.26
C SER A 243 -18.41 -1.79 11.27
N LEU A 244 -18.43 -3.10 11.01
CA LEU A 244 -19.06 -4.12 11.84
C LEU A 244 -18.14 -4.66 12.96
N ILE A 245 -16.89 -4.20 13.04
CA ILE A 245 -15.91 -4.61 14.05
C ILE A 245 -15.58 -3.39 14.94
N PRO A 246 -16.34 -3.15 16.03
CA PRO A 246 -16.16 -1.99 16.89
C PRO A 246 -14.77 -1.88 17.53
N ALA A 247 -14.07 -3.00 17.67
CA ALA A 247 -12.71 -3.03 18.20
C ALA A 247 -11.70 -2.31 17.28
N ILE A 248 -11.96 -2.26 15.97
CA ILE A 248 -11.07 -1.64 14.99
C ILE A 248 -11.67 -0.31 14.51
N SER A 249 -12.97 -0.25 14.23
CA SER A 249 -13.58 0.97 13.66
C SER A 249 -13.52 2.19 14.58
N LYS A 250 -13.43 2.00 15.91
CA LYS A 250 -13.31 3.09 16.88
C LYS A 250 -11.90 3.69 16.97
N ASP A 251 -10.87 2.90 16.66
CA ASP A 251 -9.47 3.30 16.77
C ASP A 251 -8.66 2.70 15.62
N ILE A 252 -8.98 3.15 14.40
CA ILE A 252 -8.26 2.77 13.18
C ILE A 252 -6.77 3.14 13.28
N PRO A 253 -6.38 4.34 13.76
CA PRO A 253 -4.97 4.70 13.93
C PRO A 253 -4.23 3.76 14.88
N GLY A 254 -4.83 3.41 16.02
CA GLY A 254 -4.31 2.45 16.98
C GLY A 254 -4.08 1.07 16.38
N PHE A 255 -5.04 0.57 15.62
CA PHE A 255 -4.91 -0.71 14.93
C PHE A 255 -3.81 -0.69 13.87
N LEU A 256 -3.79 0.32 13.00
CA LEU A 256 -2.81 0.41 11.91
C LEU A 256 -1.39 0.66 12.42
N SER A 257 -1.23 1.44 13.49
CA SER A 257 0.06 1.60 14.14
C SER A 257 0.55 0.26 14.72
N LEU A 258 -0.37 -0.58 15.25
CA LEU A 258 -0.09 -1.96 15.71
C LEU A 258 0.55 -2.78 14.61
N VAL A 259 -0.11 -2.80 13.47
CA VAL A 259 0.37 -3.52 12.30
C VAL A 259 1.74 -3.01 11.86
N LEU A 260 1.95 -1.69 11.82
CA LEU A 260 3.25 -1.11 11.48
C LEU A 260 4.35 -1.47 12.48
N LEU A 261 4.08 -1.39 13.78
CA LEU A 261 5.05 -1.74 14.81
C LEU A 261 5.43 -3.21 14.73
N LEU A 262 4.46 -4.12 14.59
CA LEU A 262 4.73 -5.54 14.39
C LEU A 262 5.54 -5.80 13.13
N THR A 263 5.24 -5.09 12.05
CA THR A 263 5.98 -5.18 10.78
C THR A 263 7.42 -4.76 10.97
N VAL A 264 7.67 -3.56 11.50
CA VAL A 264 9.01 -3.02 11.71
C VAL A 264 9.81 -3.89 12.69
N PHE A 265 9.17 -4.35 13.77
CA PHE A 265 9.80 -5.25 14.74
C PHE A 265 10.19 -6.59 14.08
N GLY A 266 9.26 -7.21 13.35
CA GLY A 266 9.51 -8.48 12.66
C GLY A 266 10.66 -8.38 11.67
N TRP A 267 10.70 -7.31 10.88
CA TRP A 267 11.79 -7.07 9.92
C TRP A 267 13.12 -6.71 10.58
N SER A 268 13.09 -5.93 11.67
CA SER A 268 14.29 -5.66 12.47
C SER A 268 14.95 -6.95 12.97
N LEU A 269 14.15 -7.93 13.40
CA LEU A 269 14.66 -9.25 13.79
C LEU A 269 15.23 -10.06 12.62
N VAL A 270 14.61 -9.99 11.44
CA VAL A 270 15.12 -10.66 10.24
C VAL A 270 16.48 -10.09 9.85
N ILE A 271 16.58 -8.76 9.75
CA ILE A 271 17.84 -8.06 9.41
C ILE A 271 18.92 -8.37 10.46
N PHE A 272 18.57 -8.36 11.74
CA PHE A 272 19.50 -8.69 12.81
C PHE A 272 20.07 -10.11 12.67
N ARG A 273 19.24 -11.08 12.26
CA ARG A 273 19.69 -12.46 12.01
C ARG A 273 20.59 -12.58 10.79
N GLU A 274 20.35 -11.77 9.76
CA GLU A 274 21.16 -11.77 8.54
C GLU A 274 22.52 -11.09 8.76
N GLY A 275 22.57 -10.01 9.54
CA GLY A 275 23.82 -9.34 9.91
C GLY A 275 24.68 -10.10 10.93
N ALA A 276 24.14 -11.16 11.55
CA ALA A 276 24.87 -12.04 12.47
C ALA A 276 25.44 -13.30 11.80
N LYS A 277 25.32 -13.43 10.46
CA LYS A 277 25.99 -14.45 9.64
C LYS A 277 27.27 -13.88 9.05
#